data_AF-A0A9D8PWL3-F1
#
_entry.id   AF-A0A9D8PWL3-F1
#
_cell.length_a   1.000
_cell.length_b   1.000
_cell.length_c   1.000
_cell.angle_alpha   90.00
_cell.angle_beta   90.00
_cell.angle_gamma   90.00
#
_symmetry.space_group_name_H-M   'P 1'
#
loop_
_entity.id
_entity.type
_entity.pdbx_description
1 polymer ?
#
loop_
_entity_poly.entity_id
_entity_poly.type
_entity_poly.pdbx_seq_one_letter_code
_entity_poly.pdbx_strand_id
1 'polypeptide(L)'
;MATLLLTAGAAALTSGAAAWVTTVVGALATVAGGYIDARLFGPGPQKSEGPRLDSLQVQASTEGAPIPEIAGRVRIAGQIIWATKFREVAKTEKQGGKGGQIDRIGRIWADGKPFDRKGVTMRVHKGSAGQSPDSLIEGIEGSANTPAYRGTAYVVFENFAIGAFGNRIPQLNFEVFRRVSPTDGSGLEDIVEAITLIPGAGERVYDTTVETRELGGGASTPENAFSGQGTADWNVALDDLQDSLPNVGTVLFVVGWFGDDLRAGHCSVRPRVEVSSKTTTPDAWKVHGITRSGAAVVSTVDGRPAYGGTPSDDSVVRAVRDLKARGFSVVFYPFLFMDIAAGNTLPDPWTGNTAQPVYPWRGRITCDPAPGQPGTVDKTGAATGQISGFFGSVTRSQISVSVNGSTNDVTTSYSGPSEWSFRRFILHYAKLCNAINGVAPNAIDGFIIGSELRGICAVRDSGTHFPAV
;
A
#
# COMPACT_ATOMS: atom_id res chain seq x y z
N MET A 1 28.31 1.40 29.39
CA MET A 1 28.85 2.40 28.42
C MET A 1 28.60 3.82 28.90
N ALA A 2 27.51 4.06 29.63
CA ALA A 2 27.21 5.36 30.24
C ALA A 2 28.27 5.77 31.28
N THR A 3 28.82 4.80 32.03
CA THR A 3 29.89 5.07 33.02
C THR A 3 31.15 5.67 32.37
N LEU A 4 31.52 5.21 31.17
CA LEU A 4 32.72 5.70 30.46
C LEU A 4 32.50 7.10 29.85
N LEU A 5 31.29 7.37 29.35
CA LEU A 5 30.91 8.66 28.78
C LEU A 5 30.75 9.77 29.84
N LEU A 6 30.15 9.45 30.99
CA LEU A 6 29.99 10.40 32.10
C LEU A 6 31.31 10.69 32.83
N THR A 7 32.19 9.70 32.96
CA THR A 7 33.54 9.91 33.51
C THR A 7 34.43 10.71 32.56
N ALA A 8 34.33 10.49 31.24
CA ALA A 8 35.01 11.32 30.24
C ALA A 8 34.47 12.77 30.19
N GLY A 9 33.16 12.96 30.32
CA GLY A 9 32.54 14.29 30.38
C GLY A 9 32.88 15.08 31.66
N ALA A 10 32.97 14.39 32.81
CA ALA A 10 33.38 15.01 34.08
C ALA A 10 34.88 15.40 34.10
N ALA A 11 35.74 14.63 33.42
CA ALA A 11 37.15 14.96 33.25
C ALA A 11 37.37 16.20 32.36
N ALA A 12 36.48 16.44 31.38
CA ALA A 12 36.54 17.62 30.52
C ALA A 12 36.11 18.92 31.24
N LEU A 13 35.21 18.84 32.23
CA LEU A 13 34.71 19.98 33.01
C LEU A 13 35.63 20.41 34.17
N THR A 14 36.65 19.62 34.51
CA THR A 14 37.51 19.84 35.70
C THR A 14 38.98 20.09 35.37
N SER A 15 39.31 20.29 34.08
CA SER A 15 40.66 20.62 33.62
C SER A 15 41.10 22.00 34.16
N GLY A 16 41.84 21.98 35.28
CA GLY A 16 42.36 23.18 35.95
C GLY A 16 41.80 23.45 37.36
N ALA A 17 40.91 22.61 37.90
CA ALA A 17 40.38 22.75 39.26
C ALA A 17 41.25 22.06 40.33
N ALA A 18 41.22 22.55 41.57
CA ALA A 18 41.97 21.98 42.70
C ALA A 18 41.56 20.52 43.00
N ALA A 19 42.54 19.68 43.40
CA ALA A 19 42.42 18.23 43.49
C ALA A 19 41.27 17.67 44.37
N TRP A 20 40.71 18.46 45.29
CA TRP A 20 39.57 18.03 46.10
C TRP A 20 38.23 18.17 45.37
N VAL A 21 38.11 19.05 44.36
CA VAL A 21 36.91 19.24 43.54
C VAL A 21 36.77 18.13 42.49
N THR A 22 37.88 17.67 41.91
CA THR A 22 37.93 16.52 40.98
C THR A 22 37.51 15.21 41.66
N THR A 23 37.81 15.05 42.94
CA THR A 23 37.54 13.82 43.70
C THR A 23 36.05 13.67 44.05
N VAL A 24 35.34 14.77 44.34
CA VAL A 24 33.89 14.75 44.66
C VAL A 24 33.02 14.57 43.43
N VAL A 25 33.37 15.22 42.30
CA VAL A 25 32.60 15.11 41.04
C VAL A 25 32.81 13.75 40.37
N GLY A 26 34.02 13.18 40.44
CA GLY A 26 34.30 11.83 39.92
C GLY A 26 33.58 10.70 40.67
N ALA A 27 33.40 10.84 41.99
CA ALA A 27 32.69 9.86 42.82
C ALA A 27 31.16 9.86 42.58
N LEU A 28 30.55 11.02 42.35
CA LEU A 28 29.13 11.11 41.99
C LEU A 28 28.84 10.53 40.58
N ALA A 29 29.75 10.73 39.63
CA ALA A 29 29.62 10.22 38.27
C ALA A 29 29.75 8.68 38.19
N THR A 30 30.57 8.06 39.05
CA THR A 30 30.71 6.60 39.12
C THR A 30 29.52 5.92 39.79
N VAL A 31 28.91 6.54 40.80
CA VAL A 31 27.70 6.01 41.46
C VAL A 31 26.47 6.13 40.55
N ALA A 32 26.28 7.27 39.88
CA ALA A 32 25.18 7.46 38.94
C ALA A 32 25.35 6.60 37.66
N GLY A 33 26.57 6.52 37.13
CA GLY A 33 26.91 5.67 35.99
C GLY A 33 26.70 4.18 36.27
N GLY A 34 27.07 3.71 37.47
CA GLY A 34 26.87 2.33 37.91
C GLY A 34 25.39 1.96 38.08
N TYR A 35 24.53 2.89 38.53
CA TYR A 35 23.09 2.64 38.63
C TYR A 35 22.39 2.57 37.26
N ILE A 36 22.83 3.39 36.30
CA ILE A 36 22.30 3.39 34.93
C ILE A 36 22.81 2.16 34.16
N ASP A 37 24.11 1.83 34.24
CA ASP A 37 24.66 0.64 33.60
C ASP A 37 24.11 -0.66 34.26
N ALA A 38 23.75 -0.68 35.55
CA ALA A 38 23.06 -1.83 36.17
C ALA A 38 21.58 -1.96 35.77
N ARG A 39 20.89 -0.84 35.46
CA ARG A 39 19.53 -0.89 34.89
C ARG A 39 19.51 -1.23 33.40
N LEU A 40 20.58 -0.90 32.66
CA LEU A 40 20.72 -1.25 31.23
C LEU A 40 21.35 -2.64 31.01
N PHE A 41 22.28 -3.05 31.87
CA PHE A 41 23.15 -4.23 31.68
C PHE A 41 23.36 -5.07 32.95
N GLY A 42 22.52 -4.91 33.99
CA GLY A 42 22.50 -5.82 35.14
C GLY A 42 22.35 -7.28 34.69
N PRO A 43 22.67 -8.28 35.55
CA PRO A 43 22.64 -9.68 35.16
C PRO A 43 21.26 -9.98 34.56
N GLY A 44 21.25 -10.15 33.23
CA GLY A 44 20.01 -10.34 32.50
C GLY A 44 19.26 -11.53 33.08
N PRO A 45 17.92 -11.58 32.95
CA PRO A 45 17.17 -12.78 33.30
C PRO A 45 17.88 -13.99 32.69
N GLN A 46 18.03 -15.08 33.46
CA GLN A 46 18.64 -16.30 32.94
C GLN A 46 18.10 -16.56 31.53
N LYS A 47 18.98 -16.51 30.53
CA LYS A 47 18.63 -16.86 29.16
C LYS A 47 18.37 -18.36 29.13
N SER A 48 17.13 -18.73 29.42
CA SER A 48 16.62 -20.05 29.10
C SER A 48 16.39 -20.08 27.59
N GLU A 49 17.28 -20.75 26.86
CA GLU A 49 17.06 -20.99 25.44
C GLU A 49 15.96 -22.03 25.28
N GLY A 50 14.80 -21.60 24.79
CA GLY A 50 13.71 -22.49 24.37
C GLY A 50 14.02 -23.20 23.04
N PRO A 51 13.13 -24.10 22.59
CA PRO A 51 13.27 -24.81 21.32
C PRO A 51 13.54 -23.84 20.16
N ARG A 52 14.57 -24.11 19.36
CA ARG A 52 14.96 -23.28 18.22
C ARG A 52 14.14 -23.63 16.99
N LEU A 53 13.97 -22.66 16.08
CA LEU A 53 13.39 -22.91 14.76
C LEU A 53 14.33 -23.80 13.94
N ASP A 54 14.02 -25.10 13.86
CA ASP A 54 14.65 -25.99 12.88
C ASP A 54 14.21 -25.59 11.46
N SER A 55 15.14 -25.68 10.50
CA SER A 55 14.95 -25.28 9.10
C SER A 55 13.96 -26.16 8.32
N LEU A 56 13.35 -27.15 8.97
CA LEU A 56 12.35 -28.03 8.39
C LEU A 56 11.14 -28.13 9.34
N GLN A 57 10.13 -27.29 9.09
CA GLN A 57 8.85 -27.40 9.76
C GLN A 57 8.09 -28.61 9.19
N VAL A 58 8.16 -29.73 9.90
CA VAL A 58 7.42 -30.96 9.58
C VAL A 58 6.16 -31.00 10.43
N GLN A 59 5.01 -31.13 9.78
CA GLN A 59 3.76 -31.49 10.41
C GLN A 59 3.89 -32.90 10.99
N ALA A 60 3.90 -32.97 12.32
CA ALA A 60 3.82 -34.20 13.09
C ALA A 60 2.39 -34.44 13.60
N SER A 61 2.09 -35.69 13.93
CA SER A 61 0.87 -36.11 14.62
C SER A 61 1.28 -36.82 15.90
N THR A 62 1.77 -36.05 16.87
CA THR A 62 2.31 -36.57 18.14
C THR A 62 1.62 -35.89 19.31
N GLU A 63 1.06 -36.68 20.23
CA GLU A 63 0.55 -36.16 21.49
C GLU A 63 1.68 -35.54 22.34
N GLY A 64 1.41 -34.44 23.03
CA GLY A 64 2.39 -33.74 23.87
C GLY A 64 3.25 -32.70 23.15
N ALA A 65 3.04 -32.47 21.85
CA ALA A 65 3.68 -31.37 21.16
C ALA A 65 3.17 -30.00 21.65
N PRO A 66 4.04 -28.98 21.75
CA PRO A 66 3.65 -27.66 22.22
C PRO A 66 2.69 -26.99 21.24
N ILE A 67 1.70 -26.26 21.76
CA ILE A 67 0.87 -25.37 20.94
C ILE A 67 1.71 -24.13 20.62
N PRO A 68 2.02 -23.87 19.34
CA PRO A 68 2.81 -22.71 18.98
C PRO A 68 2.01 -21.42 19.18
N GLU A 69 2.61 -20.47 19.87
CA GLU A 69 2.15 -19.09 19.90
C GLU A 69 2.97 -18.25 18.93
N ILE A 70 2.30 -17.48 18.08
CA ILE A 70 2.95 -16.70 17.03
C ILE A 70 2.56 -15.22 17.16
N ALA A 71 3.43 -14.35 16.64
CA ALA A 71 3.24 -12.91 16.60
C ALA A 71 3.53 -12.42 15.18
N GLY A 72 2.58 -11.70 14.57
CA GLY A 72 2.70 -11.18 13.22
C GLY A 72 2.37 -12.19 12.12
N ARG A 73 3.07 -12.09 10.98
CA ARG A 73 2.90 -12.95 9.79
C ARG A 73 3.94 -14.06 9.79
N VAL A 74 3.53 -15.28 10.08
CA VAL A 74 4.45 -16.43 10.23
C VAL A 74 3.97 -17.60 9.40
N ARG A 75 4.89 -18.29 8.71
CA ARG A 75 4.62 -19.61 8.13
C ARG A 75 4.85 -20.67 9.20
N ILE A 76 3.83 -21.50 9.44
CA ILE A 76 3.88 -22.57 10.42
C ILE A 76 3.27 -23.86 9.88
N ALA A 77 3.89 -24.99 10.21
CA ALA A 77 3.29 -26.31 10.06
C ALA A 77 2.33 -26.57 11.23
N GLY A 78 1.05 -26.83 10.93
CA GLY A 78 0.05 -27.18 11.94
C GLY A 78 0.18 -28.65 12.38
N GLN A 79 -0.74 -29.11 13.23
CA GLN A 79 -0.83 -30.52 13.62
C GLN A 79 -2.17 -31.14 13.23
N ILE A 80 -2.12 -32.43 12.87
CA ILE A 80 -3.34 -33.22 12.69
C ILE A 80 -3.79 -33.64 14.10
N ILE A 81 -4.97 -33.21 14.51
CA ILE A 81 -5.54 -33.61 15.81
C ILE A 81 -6.95 -34.18 15.69
N TRP A 82 -7.42 -34.43 14.46
CA TRP A 82 -8.59 -35.27 14.15
C TRP A 82 -8.57 -35.56 12.65
N ALA A 83 -8.83 -36.81 12.27
CA ALA A 83 -8.94 -37.22 10.88
C ALA A 83 -9.83 -38.46 10.76
N THR A 84 -10.69 -38.48 9.75
CA THR A 84 -11.45 -39.68 9.40
C THR A 84 -10.57 -40.73 8.72
N LYS A 85 -11.01 -41.99 8.76
CA LYS A 85 -10.45 -43.07 7.95
C LYS A 85 -10.40 -42.66 6.48
N PHE A 86 -9.44 -43.18 5.72
CA PHE A 86 -9.42 -42.97 4.27
C PHE A 86 -10.73 -43.48 3.67
N ARG A 87 -11.43 -42.59 2.97
CA ARG A 87 -12.60 -42.92 2.18
C ARG A 87 -12.10 -43.10 0.75
N GLU A 88 -12.20 -44.31 0.23
CA GLU A 88 -11.96 -44.56 -1.18
C GLU A 88 -13.17 -44.03 -1.95
N VAL A 89 -12.93 -43.09 -2.86
CA VAL A 89 -13.99 -42.45 -3.64
C VAL A 89 -13.60 -42.56 -5.11
N ALA A 90 -14.36 -43.35 -5.88
CA ALA A 90 -14.44 -43.14 -7.33
C ALA A 90 -15.12 -41.77 -7.54
N LYS A 91 -14.27 -40.75 -7.64
CA LYS A 91 -14.54 -39.30 -7.65
C LYS A 91 -15.05 -38.64 -6.36
N THR A 92 -14.10 -37.87 -5.82
CA THR A 92 -14.20 -36.57 -5.11
C THR A 92 -14.09 -36.59 -3.57
N GLU A 93 -12.81 -36.55 -3.16
CA GLU A 93 -12.11 -35.69 -2.17
C GLU A 93 -12.52 -35.73 -0.65
N LYS A 94 -11.57 -35.46 0.31
CA LYS A 94 -11.52 -35.43 1.87
C LYS A 94 -11.32 -34.19 2.93
N GLN A 95 -11.22 -34.42 4.24
CA GLN A 95 -11.24 -33.40 5.33
C GLN A 95 -9.87 -32.87 5.89
N GLY A 96 -9.78 -31.98 6.93
CA GLY A 96 -8.54 -31.27 7.42
C GLY A 96 -8.28 -30.97 8.93
N GLY A 97 -7.22 -30.17 9.29
CA GLY A 97 -6.58 -30.05 10.64
C GLY A 97 -6.09 -28.67 11.23
N LYS A 98 -5.52 -28.62 12.47
CA LYS A 98 -5.75 -27.60 13.55
C LYS A 98 -4.52 -26.81 14.16
N GLY A 99 -4.73 -25.70 14.92
CA GLY A 99 -3.81 -24.95 15.86
C GLY A 99 -4.15 -23.45 16.23
N GLY A 100 -4.01 -22.99 17.51
CA GLY A 100 -3.94 -21.61 18.16
C GLY A 100 -4.70 -20.35 17.63
N GLN A 101 -5.32 -19.45 18.44
CA GLN A 101 -6.19 -18.32 17.93
C GLN A 101 -5.50 -17.39 16.89
N ILE A 102 -6.16 -17.05 15.76
CA ILE A 102 -5.60 -16.27 14.61
C ILE A 102 -6.57 -15.23 14.03
N ASP A 103 -6.06 -14.26 13.28
CA ASP A 103 -6.88 -13.31 12.52
C ASP A 103 -7.35 -13.88 11.17
N ARG A 104 -6.41 -14.48 10.41
CA ARG A 104 -6.66 -15.12 9.09
C ARG A 104 -5.54 -16.07 8.64
N ILE A 105 -5.83 -16.84 7.59
CA ILE A 105 -4.87 -17.69 6.84
C ILE A 105 -4.60 -17.07 5.46
N GLY A 106 -3.33 -16.88 5.13
CA GLY A 106 -2.84 -16.44 3.82
C GLY A 106 -2.60 -17.61 2.85
N ARG A 107 -1.39 -17.70 2.28
CA ARG A 107 -1.01 -18.78 1.36
C ARG A 107 -0.84 -20.12 2.08
N ILE A 108 -1.12 -21.20 1.35
CA ILE A 108 -0.93 -22.59 1.79
C ILE A 108 0.11 -23.24 0.87
N TRP A 109 0.96 -24.08 1.44
CA TRP A 109 1.87 -24.93 0.68
C TRP A 109 1.66 -26.40 1.06
N ALA A 110 1.66 -27.27 0.06
CA ALA A 110 1.62 -28.72 0.22
C ALA A 110 2.94 -29.30 -0.30
N ASP A 111 3.67 -30.03 0.55
CA ASP A 111 4.99 -30.61 0.26
C ASP A 111 5.98 -29.59 -0.36
N GLY A 112 5.93 -28.35 0.14
CA GLY A 112 6.84 -27.27 -0.27
C GLY A 112 6.42 -26.45 -1.50
N LYS A 113 5.39 -26.86 -2.25
CA LYS A 113 4.87 -26.11 -3.41
C LYS A 113 3.61 -25.32 -3.07
N PRO A 114 3.39 -24.14 -3.67
CA PRO A 114 2.15 -23.39 -3.50
C PRO A 114 0.93 -24.27 -3.80
N PHE A 115 -0.06 -24.24 -2.92
CA PHE A 115 -1.28 -25.02 -3.04
C PHE A 115 -2.44 -24.13 -3.48
N ASP A 116 -3.06 -24.44 -4.62
CA ASP A 116 -4.27 -23.75 -5.09
C ASP A 116 -5.47 -24.16 -4.22
N ARG A 117 -6.21 -23.16 -3.75
CA ARG A 117 -7.40 -23.34 -2.90
C ARG A 117 -8.65 -23.68 -3.71
N LYS A 118 -8.61 -23.50 -5.03
CA LYS A 118 -9.78 -23.66 -5.91
C LYS A 118 -10.29 -25.10 -5.86
N GLY A 119 -11.58 -25.26 -5.51
CA GLY A 119 -12.24 -26.57 -5.42
C GLY A 119 -12.05 -27.31 -4.09
N VAL A 120 -11.26 -26.76 -3.16
CA VAL A 120 -11.04 -27.34 -1.83
C VAL A 120 -12.05 -26.75 -0.85
N THR A 121 -12.87 -27.59 -0.22
CA THR A 121 -13.76 -27.12 0.85
C THR A 121 -12.93 -26.97 2.12
N MET A 122 -12.91 -25.78 2.71
CA MET A 122 -12.10 -25.49 3.90
C MET A 122 -12.86 -24.54 4.82
N ARG A 123 -12.95 -24.90 6.10
CA ARG A 123 -13.49 -24.07 7.18
C ARG A 123 -12.36 -23.66 8.11
N VAL A 124 -12.28 -22.37 8.42
CA VAL A 124 -11.32 -21.82 9.37
C VAL A 124 -12.07 -21.42 10.62
N HIS A 125 -11.65 -21.98 11.74
CA HIS A 125 -12.09 -21.66 13.08
C HIS A 125 -11.02 -20.80 13.72
N LYS A 126 -11.34 -19.56 14.12
CA LYS A 126 -10.33 -18.57 14.52
C LYS A 126 -9.78 -18.77 15.93
N GLY A 127 -10.38 -19.61 16.76
CA GLY A 127 -9.93 -19.95 18.11
C GLY A 127 -10.44 -19.05 19.23
N SER A 128 -11.55 -18.32 19.05
CA SER A 128 -12.10 -17.44 20.09
C SER A 128 -12.62 -18.22 21.31
N ALA A 129 -12.79 -17.54 22.44
CA ALA A 129 -13.37 -18.12 23.64
C ALA A 129 -14.84 -18.57 23.45
N GLY A 130 -15.58 -17.91 22.55
CA GLY A 130 -16.97 -18.22 22.23
C GLY A 130 -17.17 -19.20 21.07
N GLN A 131 -16.10 -19.77 20.52
CA GLN A 131 -16.17 -20.65 19.35
C GLN A 131 -17.03 -21.90 19.60
N SER A 132 -17.74 -22.32 18.54
CA SER A 132 -18.59 -23.52 18.50
C SER A 132 -17.86 -24.71 17.87
N PRO A 133 -18.29 -25.96 18.14
CA PRO A 133 -17.83 -27.15 17.43
C PRO A 133 -17.96 -27.04 15.89
N ASP A 134 -17.06 -27.70 15.14
CA ASP A 134 -17.21 -27.80 13.68
C ASP A 134 -18.34 -28.77 13.32
N SER A 135 -19.23 -28.34 12.43
CA SER A 135 -20.43 -29.09 12.06
C SER A 135 -20.15 -30.42 11.37
N LEU A 136 -19.03 -30.58 10.66
CA LEU A 136 -18.72 -31.85 10.01
C LEU A 136 -18.10 -32.84 10.99
N ILE A 137 -17.23 -32.37 11.89
CA ILE A 137 -16.74 -33.21 12.99
C ILE A 137 -17.93 -33.64 13.86
N GLU A 138 -18.82 -32.71 14.18
CA GLU A 138 -20.04 -32.98 14.96
C GLU A 138 -20.98 -33.97 14.26
N GLY A 139 -21.16 -33.84 12.95
CA GLY A 139 -21.94 -34.78 12.16
C GLY A 139 -21.39 -36.21 12.15
N ILE A 140 -20.11 -36.41 12.45
CA ILE A 140 -19.43 -37.72 12.44
C ILE A 140 -19.30 -38.29 13.85
N GLU A 141 -18.85 -37.49 14.82
CA GLU A 141 -18.54 -37.94 16.18
C GLU A 141 -19.72 -37.75 17.14
N GLY A 142 -20.70 -36.92 16.77
CA GLY A 142 -21.83 -36.51 17.59
C GLY A 142 -21.53 -35.30 18.48
N SER A 143 -22.58 -34.55 18.85
CA SER A 143 -22.49 -33.32 19.65
C SER A 143 -21.87 -33.52 21.04
N ALA A 144 -22.09 -34.69 21.66
CA ALA A 144 -21.51 -35.01 22.96
C ALA A 144 -19.98 -35.23 22.93
N ASN A 145 -19.43 -35.58 21.76
CA ASN A 145 -18.03 -35.97 21.62
C ASN A 145 -17.19 -34.96 20.80
N THR A 146 -17.80 -33.86 20.37
CA THR A 146 -17.13 -32.89 19.50
C THR A 146 -16.71 -31.65 20.29
N PRO A 147 -15.42 -31.51 20.63
CA PRO A 147 -14.93 -30.33 21.31
C PRO A 147 -14.90 -29.11 20.38
N ALA A 148 -15.14 -27.92 20.95
CA ALA A 148 -15.12 -26.65 20.23
C ALA A 148 -13.72 -26.04 20.03
N TYR A 149 -12.68 -26.69 20.59
CA TYR A 149 -11.28 -26.23 20.56
C TYR A 149 -11.11 -24.73 20.87
N ARG A 150 -11.81 -24.21 21.88
CA ARG A 150 -11.73 -22.79 22.29
C ARG A 150 -10.31 -22.40 22.66
N GLY A 151 -9.87 -21.20 22.29
CA GLY A 151 -8.49 -20.74 22.44
C GLY A 151 -7.52 -21.28 21.38
N THR A 152 -7.97 -22.19 20.51
CA THR A 152 -7.15 -22.84 19.48
C THR A 152 -7.82 -22.63 18.12
N ALA A 153 -7.17 -21.93 17.19
CA ALA A 153 -7.68 -21.88 15.82
C ALA A 153 -7.55 -23.27 15.22
N TYR A 154 -8.30 -23.56 14.18
CA TYR A 154 -8.10 -24.78 13.45
C TYR A 154 -8.69 -24.69 12.06
N VAL A 155 -8.16 -25.50 11.17
CA VAL A 155 -8.68 -25.62 9.81
C VAL A 155 -9.34 -26.99 9.69
N VAL A 156 -10.49 -27.04 9.05
CA VAL A 156 -11.15 -28.28 8.64
C VAL A 156 -11.25 -28.19 7.13
N PHE A 157 -10.33 -28.84 6.43
CA PHE A 157 -10.62 -29.24 5.04
C PHE A 157 -11.85 -30.12 5.09
N GLU A 158 -12.65 -30.16 4.05
CA GLU A 158 -13.70 -31.11 3.77
C GLU A 158 -13.51 -31.47 2.32
N ASN A 159 -13.77 -32.73 2.01
CA ASN A 159 -13.53 -33.27 0.71
C ASN A 159 -12.29 -32.69 -0.14
N PHE A 160 -11.01 -32.95 0.24
CA PHE A 160 -9.59 -32.78 -0.13
C PHE A 160 -8.98 -34.05 -0.77
N ALA A 161 -8.68 -34.02 -2.06
CA ALA A 161 -8.02 -35.14 -2.73
C ALA A 161 -6.59 -35.34 -2.22
N ILE A 162 -6.26 -36.58 -1.90
CA ILE A 162 -4.86 -36.99 -1.66
C ILE A 162 -4.20 -37.65 -2.89
N GLY A 163 -4.94 -37.85 -3.99
CA GLY A 163 -4.43 -38.52 -5.19
C GLY A 163 -3.23 -37.81 -5.81
N ALA A 164 -3.29 -36.47 -5.90
CA ALA A 164 -2.19 -35.63 -6.37
C ALA A 164 -0.95 -35.67 -5.46
N PHE A 165 -1.10 -36.18 -4.23
CA PHE A 165 -0.05 -36.29 -3.23
C PHE A 165 0.42 -37.73 -3.03
N GLY A 166 0.21 -38.60 -4.03
CA GLY A 166 0.63 -40.00 -3.96
C GLY A 166 -0.19 -40.81 -2.94
N ASN A 167 -1.47 -40.48 -2.76
CA ASN A 167 -2.40 -41.12 -1.83
C ASN A 167 -1.96 -41.07 -0.36
N ARG A 168 -1.15 -40.07 0.02
CA ARG A 168 -0.85 -39.76 1.42
C ARG A 168 -1.33 -38.35 1.79
N ILE A 169 -1.45 -38.10 3.08
CA ILE A 169 -1.70 -36.75 3.58
C ILE A 169 -0.42 -35.92 3.31
N PRO A 170 -0.50 -34.80 2.57
CA PRO A 170 0.64 -33.94 2.33
C PRO A 170 1.04 -33.17 3.58
N GLN A 171 2.28 -32.71 3.61
CA GLN A 171 2.76 -31.80 4.63
C GLN A 171 2.21 -30.40 4.36
N LEU A 172 1.30 -29.93 5.22
CA LEU A 172 0.64 -28.64 5.05
C LEU A 172 1.30 -27.56 5.88
N ASN A 173 1.68 -26.46 5.21
CA ASN A 173 2.17 -25.25 5.85
C ASN A 173 1.22 -24.10 5.59
N PHE A 174 0.97 -23.29 6.62
CA PHE A 174 0.03 -22.17 6.58
C PHE A 174 0.75 -20.86 6.85
N GLU A 175 0.47 -19.85 6.04
CA GLU A 175 0.77 -18.46 6.38
C GLU A 175 -0.31 -17.95 7.34
N VAL A 176 0.08 -17.64 8.57
CA VAL A 176 -0.85 -17.26 9.64
C VAL A 176 -0.56 -15.84 10.09
N PHE A 177 -1.64 -15.07 10.29
CA PHE A 177 -1.60 -13.72 10.83
C PHE A 177 -2.17 -13.73 12.24
N ARG A 178 -1.39 -13.22 13.20
CA ARG A 178 -1.81 -13.01 14.59
C ARG A 178 -1.35 -11.66 15.11
N ARG A 179 -2.30 -10.80 15.45
CA ARG A 179 -2.08 -9.54 16.17
C ARG A 179 -1.50 -9.82 17.55
N VAL A 180 -0.56 -8.96 17.97
CA VAL A 180 -0.04 -8.89 19.35
C VAL A 180 -0.57 -7.63 20.06
N SER A 181 -1.41 -6.87 19.38
CA SER A 181 -1.88 -5.58 19.83
C SER A 181 -2.68 -5.70 21.13
N PRO A 182 -2.60 -4.68 22.01
CA PRO A 182 -3.38 -4.65 23.23
C PRO A 182 -4.86 -4.92 22.97
N THR A 183 -5.49 -5.79 23.77
CA THR A 183 -6.92 -6.11 23.64
C THR A 183 -7.84 -5.02 24.18
N ASP A 184 -7.28 -3.90 24.65
CA ASP A 184 -8.01 -2.73 25.15
C ASP A 184 -8.41 -1.75 24.04
N GLY A 185 -8.15 -2.09 22.77
CA GLY A 185 -8.49 -1.27 21.60
C GLY A 185 -7.50 -0.13 21.34
N SER A 186 -6.36 -0.08 22.03
CA SER A 186 -5.30 0.92 21.77
C SER A 186 -4.34 0.49 20.65
N GLY A 187 -4.55 -0.68 20.04
CA GLY A 187 -3.77 -1.16 18.90
C GLY A 187 -3.89 -0.22 17.71
N LEU A 188 -2.81 -0.10 16.91
CA LEU A 188 -2.82 0.67 15.67
C LEU A 188 -3.97 0.21 14.76
N GLU A 189 -4.24 -1.09 14.75
CA GLU A 189 -5.29 -1.73 13.97
C GLU A 189 -6.70 -1.27 14.33
N ASP A 190 -6.89 -0.85 15.58
CA ASP A 190 -8.18 -0.45 16.12
C ASP A 190 -8.37 1.08 16.09
N ILE A 191 -7.30 1.87 16.09
CA ILE A 191 -7.40 3.35 16.08
C ILE A 191 -7.35 3.99 14.68
N VAL A 192 -6.90 3.26 13.65
CA VAL A 192 -6.81 3.80 12.29
C VAL A 192 -8.19 3.77 11.64
N GLU A 193 -8.73 4.96 11.36
CA GLU A 193 -10.06 5.12 10.74
C GLU A 193 -9.99 5.51 9.25
N ALA A 194 -8.84 5.98 8.79
CA ALA A 194 -8.64 6.42 7.42
C ALA A 194 -7.23 6.09 6.90
N ILE A 195 -7.14 5.80 5.61
CA ILE A 195 -5.86 5.56 4.92
C ILE A 195 -5.72 6.43 3.67
N THR A 196 -4.48 6.61 3.23
CA THR A 196 -4.18 7.13 1.88
C THR A 196 -3.70 5.98 1.00
N LEU A 197 -4.45 5.68 -0.06
CA LEU A 197 -4.17 4.58 -0.96
C LEU A 197 -3.23 5.04 -2.07
N ILE A 198 -1.99 4.56 -2.01
CA ILE A 198 -0.89 4.82 -2.96
C ILE A 198 -0.54 3.50 -3.69
N PRO A 199 0.15 3.52 -4.84
CA PRO A 199 1.10 4.53 -5.33
C PRO A 199 0.52 5.77 -6.03
N GLY A 200 -0.70 5.72 -6.58
CA GLY A 200 -1.25 6.79 -7.45
C GLY A 200 -0.75 6.76 -8.90
N ALA A 201 0.19 5.87 -9.20
CA ALA A 201 0.78 5.62 -10.51
C ALA A 201 0.95 4.12 -10.75
N GLY A 202 0.77 3.70 -11.98
CA GLY A 202 0.68 2.32 -12.46
C GLY A 202 -0.56 2.21 -13.35
N GLU A 203 -0.37 1.93 -14.64
CA GLU A 203 -1.44 2.06 -15.64
C GLU A 203 -2.70 1.22 -15.33
N ARG A 204 -2.50 0.04 -14.72
CA ARG A 204 -3.52 -0.97 -14.35
C ARG A 204 -3.49 -1.36 -12.87
N VAL A 205 -2.77 -0.61 -12.03
CA VAL A 205 -2.50 -0.99 -10.63
C VAL A 205 -3.76 -1.06 -9.76
N TYR A 206 -4.79 -0.28 -10.09
CA TYR A 206 -6.04 -0.24 -9.35
C TYR A 206 -7.13 -1.14 -9.93
N ASP A 207 -6.81 -1.90 -10.98
CA ASP A 207 -7.83 -2.68 -11.64
C ASP A 207 -8.30 -3.84 -10.77
N THR A 208 -9.60 -4.09 -10.75
CA THR A 208 -10.24 -5.19 -10.01
C THR A 208 -10.22 -6.49 -10.82
N THR A 209 -9.92 -6.41 -12.11
CA THR A 209 -9.71 -7.57 -13.00
C THR A 209 -8.24 -7.77 -13.28
N VAL A 210 -7.85 -9.01 -13.59
CA VAL A 210 -6.49 -9.30 -14.01
C VAL A 210 -6.29 -8.76 -15.43
N GLU A 211 -5.42 -7.77 -15.55
CA GLU A 211 -4.96 -7.23 -16.83
C GLU A 211 -3.69 -7.95 -17.24
N THR A 212 -3.62 -8.41 -18.49
CA THR A 212 -2.43 -9.07 -19.03
C THR A 212 -1.86 -8.31 -20.20
N ARG A 213 -0.54 -8.26 -20.28
CA ARG A 213 0.21 -7.70 -21.40
C ARG A 213 0.65 -8.80 -22.34
N GLU A 214 0.41 -8.58 -23.63
CA GLU A 214 0.94 -9.41 -24.71
C GLU A 214 2.45 -9.21 -24.86
N LEU A 215 3.21 -10.31 -24.83
CA LEU A 215 4.66 -10.33 -25.08
C LEU A 215 5.00 -10.69 -26.54
N GLY A 216 4.00 -11.12 -27.31
CA GLY A 216 4.17 -11.66 -28.66
C GLY A 216 4.34 -13.19 -28.66
N GLY A 217 4.15 -13.81 -29.83
CA GLY A 217 4.26 -15.27 -29.97
C GLY A 217 3.22 -16.08 -29.17
N GLY A 218 2.08 -15.47 -28.82
CA GLY A 218 1.03 -16.08 -27.99
C GLY A 218 1.35 -16.12 -26.49
N ALA A 219 2.45 -15.48 -26.05
CA ALA A 219 2.79 -15.36 -24.64
C ALA A 219 2.24 -14.04 -24.06
N SER A 220 1.72 -14.11 -22.84
CA SER A 220 1.27 -12.95 -22.06
C SER A 220 1.79 -13.02 -20.62
N THR A 221 1.80 -11.87 -19.94
CA THR A 221 2.15 -11.76 -18.52
C THR A 221 1.15 -10.84 -17.81
N PRO A 222 0.79 -11.11 -16.54
CA PRO A 222 -0.03 -10.17 -15.77
C PRO A 222 0.67 -8.82 -15.55
N GLU A 223 -0.12 -7.75 -15.52
CA GLU A 223 0.31 -6.39 -15.16
C GLU A 223 -0.09 -6.03 -13.71
N ASN A 224 -1.02 -6.76 -13.09
CA ASN A 224 -1.56 -6.45 -11.75
C ASN A 224 -1.97 -7.70 -10.93
N ALA A 225 -1.33 -8.85 -11.13
CA ALA A 225 -1.63 -10.08 -10.39
C ALA A 225 -0.34 -10.82 -9.98
N PHE A 226 0.36 -10.28 -8.99
CA PHE A 226 1.64 -10.77 -8.49
C PHE A 226 1.54 -11.47 -7.12
N SER A 227 0.40 -11.36 -6.44
CA SER A 227 0.11 -12.01 -5.15
C SER A 227 0.10 -13.55 -5.20
N GLY A 228 -0.04 -14.13 -6.40
CA GLY A 228 -0.15 -15.57 -6.60
C GLY A 228 -1.52 -16.16 -6.27
N GLN A 229 -2.55 -15.31 -6.07
CA GLN A 229 -3.91 -15.74 -5.74
C GLN A 229 -4.84 -15.85 -6.97
N GLY A 230 -4.31 -15.65 -8.19
CA GLY A 230 -5.10 -15.75 -9.42
C GLY A 230 -6.18 -14.67 -9.60
N THR A 231 -6.12 -13.60 -8.81
CA THR A 231 -6.97 -12.41 -8.88
C THR A 231 -6.09 -11.16 -8.93
N ALA A 232 -6.68 -10.02 -9.27
CA ALA A 232 -5.97 -8.74 -9.25
C ALA A 232 -5.47 -8.43 -7.83
N ASP A 233 -4.28 -7.84 -7.75
CA ASP A 233 -3.63 -7.49 -6.48
C ASP A 233 -4.46 -6.47 -5.68
N TRP A 234 -5.28 -5.66 -6.36
CA TRP A 234 -6.28 -4.79 -5.74
C TRP A 234 -7.20 -5.56 -4.78
N ASN A 235 -7.77 -6.67 -5.24
CA ASN A 235 -8.72 -7.46 -4.46
C ASN A 235 -8.04 -8.04 -3.21
N VAL A 236 -6.83 -8.59 -3.39
CA VAL A 236 -6.04 -9.13 -2.29
C VAL A 236 -5.68 -8.04 -1.29
N ALA A 237 -5.27 -6.86 -1.76
CA ALA A 237 -4.86 -5.76 -0.90
C ALA A 237 -6.03 -5.20 -0.08
N LEU A 238 -7.23 -5.07 -0.66
CA LEU A 238 -8.40 -4.58 0.08
C LEU A 238 -9.00 -5.62 1.02
N ASP A 239 -8.99 -6.90 0.66
CA ASP A 239 -9.34 -7.97 1.60
C ASP A 239 -8.39 -7.94 2.81
N ASP A 240 -7.08 -7.85 2.55
CA ASP A 240 -6.06 -7.73 3.58
C ASP A 240 -6.25 -6.48 4.45
N LEU A 241 -6.65 -5.35 3.86
CA LEU A 241 -6.94 -4.10 4.57
C LEU A 241 -8.12 -4.27 5.54
N GLN A 242 -9.26 -4.78 5.06
CA GLN A 242 -10.46 -4.95 5.89
C GLN A 242 -10.21 -5.94 7.03
N ASP A 243 -9.44 -6.99 6.77
CA ASP A 243 -9.05 -7.96 7.78
C ASP A 243 -8.06 -7.39 8.80
N SER A 244 -7.19 -6.47 8.40
CA SER A 244 -6.10 -5.96 9.26
C SER A 244 -6.48 -4.70 10.02
N LEU A 245 -7.28 -3.81 9.42
CA LEU A 245 -7.66 -2.51 9.96
C LEU A 245 -9.20 -2.36 9.90
N PRO A 246 -9.95 -3.07 10.76
CA PRO A 246 -11.41 -3.20 10.64
C PRO A 246 -12.17 -1.89 10.84
N ASN A 247 -11.54 -0.89 11.48
CA ASN A 247 -12.14 0.41 11.72
C ASN A 247 -11.84 1.44 10.62
N VAL A 248 -11.08 1.07 9.58
CA VAL A 248 -10.88 1.94 8.42
C VAL A 248 -12.20 2.10 7.68
N GLY A 249 -12.77 3.29 7.77
CA GLY A 249 -13.98 3.68 7.07
C GLY A 249 -13.72 4.62 5.89
N THR A 250 -12.54 5.25 5.80
CA THR A 250 -12.25 6.25 4.76
C THR A 250 -10.96 5.95 3.98
N VAL A 251 -11.03 6.08 2.65
CA VAL A 251 -9.90 5.91 1.74
C VAL A 251 -9.69 7.20 0.95
N LEU A 252 -8.53 7.82 1.14
CA LEU A 252 -8.02 8.88 0.25
C LEU A 252 -7.43 8.18 -0.98
N PHE A 253 -8.18 8.17 -2.07
CA PHE A 253 -7.84 7.42 -3.29
C PHE A 253 -6.99 8.27 -4.22
N VAL A 254 -5.67 8.01 -4.23
CA VAL A 254 -4.70 8.82 -4.97
C VAL A 254 -4.66 8.39 -6.43
N VAL A 255 -4.81 9.33 -7.37
CA VAL A 255 -4.70 9.07 -8.82
C VAL A 255 -3.94 10.23 -9.47
N GLY A 256 -2.84 9.95 -10.17
CA GLY A 256 -1.91 11.01 -10.55
C GLY A 256 -1.56 11.19 -12.04
N TRP A 257 -1.31 12.46 -12.37
CA TRP A 257 -0.71 12.92 -13.64
C TRP A 257 0.70 13.45 -13.36
N PHE A 258 1.42 13.85 -14.43
CA PHE A 258 2.82 14.22 -14.36
C PHE A 258 3.04 15.67 -14.80
N GLY A 259 3.71 16.43 -13.93
CA GLY A 259 4.36 17.71 -14.16
C GLY A 259 5.78 17.51 -14.66
N ASP A 260 6.33 18.45 -15.43
CA ASP A 260 7.69 18.34 -16.00
C ASP A 260 8.59 19.56 -15.86
N ASP A 261 8.18 20.57 -15.09
CA ASP A 261 9.00 21.75 -14.80
C ASP A 261 8.61 22.36 -13.44
N LEU A 262 9.57 22.89 -12.68
CA LEU A 262 9.32 23.64 -11.44
C LEU A 262 8.88 25.09 -11.67
N ARG A 263 8.98 25.60 -12.90
CA ARG A 263 8.58 26.95 -13.27
C ARG A 263 7.12 26.93 -13.70
N ALA A 264 6.25 27.62 -12.97
CA ALA A 264 4.81 27.63 -13.18
C ALA A 264 4.43 27.96 -14.64
N GLY A 265 5.10 28.95 -15.25
CA GLY A 265 4.85 29.34 -16.65
C GLY A 265 5.29 28.31 -17.71
N HIS A 266 6.05 27.27 -17.34
CA HIS A 266 6.59 26.26 -18.25
C HIS A 266 6.14 24.83 -17.92
N CYS A 267 5.64 24.58 -16.71
CA CYS A 267 5.22 23.26 -16.28
C CYS A 267 3.98 22.79 -17.05
N SER A 268 4.10 21.68 -17.77
CA SER A 268 2.97 21.00 -18.38
C SER A 268 2.45 19.89 -17.47
N VAL A 269 1.14 19.71 -17.38
CA VAL A 269 0.49 18.66 -16.56
C VAL A 269 -0.34 17.73 -17.46
N ARG A 270 0.06 16.46 -17.56
CA ARG A 270 -0.55 15.49 -18.49
C ARG A 270 -0.45 14.04 -18.01
N PRO A 271 -1.33 13.14 -18.47
CA PRO A 271 -1.17 11.72 -18.19
C PRO A 271 0.04 11.17 -18.97
N ARG A 272 0.69 10.15 -18.41
CA ARG A 272 1.83 9.48 -19.05
C ARG A 272 1.70 7.96 -19.00
N VAL A 273 2.43 7.29 -19.86
CA VAL A 273 2.54 5.82 -19.93
C VAL A 273 3.96 5.36 -19.62
N GLU A 274 4.10 4.12 -19.18
CA GLU A 274 5.40 3.51 -18.85
C GLU A 274 6.26 3.26 -20.10
N VAL A 275 5.60 2.83 -21.18
CA VAL A 275 6.23 2.53 -22.46
C VAL A 275 5.32 2.96 -23.61
N SER A 276 5.93 3.29 -24.75
CA SER A 276 5.24 3.78 -25.95
C SER A 276 4.40 2.70 -26.64
N SER A 277 4.79 1.43 -26.52
CA SER A 277 4.07 0.30 -27.10
C SER A 277 3.85 -0.79 -26.06
N LYS A 278 2.57 -1.06 -25.78
CA LYS A 278 2.11 -2.11 -24.87
C LYS A 278 0.63 -2.36 -25.16
N THR A 279 0.27 -3.60 -25.43
CA THR A 279 -1.11 -4.06 -25.61
C THR A 279 -1.52 -4.82 -24.37
N THR A 280 -2.64 -4.42 -23.77
CA THR A 280 -3.22 -5.07 -22.60
C THR A 280 -4.59 -5.65 -22.93
N THR A 281 -4.95 -6.73 -22.25
CA THR A 281 -6.25 -7.39 -22.32
C THR A 281 -6.77 -7.65 -20.90
N PRO A 282 -8.10 -7.58 -20.68
CA PRO A 282 -9.15 -7.27 -21.65
C PRO A 282 -9.16 -5.83 -22.14
N ASP A 283 -8.61 -4.87 -21.38
CA ASP A 283 -8.83 -3.46 -21.64
C ASP A 283 -7.60 -2.72 -22.17
N ALA A 284 -7.81 -1.77 -23.08
CA ALA A 284 -6.76 -0.87 -23.57
C ALA A 284 -6.64 0.39 -22.70
N TRP A 285 -5.41 0.84 -22.42
CA TRP A 285 -5.17 2.01 -21.58
C TRP A 285 -5.74 3.28 -22.22
N LYS A 286 -6.47 4.08 -21.43
CA LYS A 286 -6.99 5.38 -21.86
C LYS A 286 -7.21 6.32 -20.68
N VAL A 287 -6.74 7.56 -20.81
CA VAL A 287 -6.97 8.62 -19.83
C VAL A 287 -7.35 9.89 -20.55
N HIS A 288 -8.44 10.54 -20.13
CA HIS A 288 -8.90 11.79 -20.73
C HIS A 288 -9.11 11.70 -22.25
N GLY A 289 -9.60 10.54 -22.70
CA GLY A 289 -9.80 10.24 -24.13
C GLY A 289 -8.51 9.99 -24.92
N ILE A 290 -7.34 10.09 -24.28
CA ILE A 290 -6.04 9.82 -24.91
C ILE A 290 -5.74 8.33 -24.80
N THR A 291 -5.47 7.70 -25.94
CA THR A 291 -4.96 6.33 -26.00
C THR A 291 -3.43 6.32 -25.84
N ARG A 292 -2.83 5.15 -25.60
CA ARG A 292 -1.37 5.02 -25.42
C ARG A 292 -0.55 5.72 -26.51
N SER A 293 -0.96 5.62 -27.77
CA SER A 293 -0.23 6.23 -28.89
C SER A 293 -0.18 7.76 -28.84
N GLY A 294 -1.10 8.40 -28.13
CA GLY A 294 -1.12 9.86 -27.92
C GLY A 294 -0.53 10.30 -26.58
N ALA A 295 -0.12 9.37 -25.72
CA ALA A 295 0.39 9.66 -24.39
C ALA A 295 1.91 9.88 -24.41
N ALA A 296 2.38 10.79 -23.55
CA ALA A 296 3.81 10.93 -23.31
C ALA A 296 4.32 9.75 -22.45
N VAL A 297 5.55 9.32 -22.70
CA VAL A 297 6.19 8.28 -21.89
C VAL A 297 6.83 8.95 -20.67
N VAL A 298 6.75 8.31 -19.50
CA VAL A 298 7.52 8.74 -18.32
C VAL A 298 9.03 8.67 -18.60
N SER A 299 9.83 9.46 -17.90
CA SER A 299 11.29 9.36 -18.01
C SER A 299 11.79 7.99 -17.54
N THR A 300 13.08 7.71 -17.77
CA THR A 300 13.69 6.43 -17.42
C THR A 300 14.83 6.59 -16.43
N VAL A 301 15.00 5.57 -15.58
CA VAL A 301 16.17 5.36 -14.73
C VAL A 301 16.71 3.97 -15.05
N ASP A 302 18.00 3.89 -15.39
CA ASP A 302 18.68 2.63 -15.76
C ASP A 302 17.93 1.81 -16.84
N GLY A 303 17.39 2.49 -17.84
CA GLY A 303 16.66 1.89 -18.95
C GLY A 303 15.25 1.38 -18.60
N ARG A 304 14.76 1.63 -17.38
CA ARG A 304 13.40 1.29 -16.94
C ARG A 304 12.57 2.54 -16.71
N PRO A 305 11.24 2.49 -16.82
CA PRO A 305 10.37 3.61 -16.45
C PRO A 305 10.67 4.09 -15.03
N ALA A 306 10.85 5.39 -14.84
CA ALA A 306 11.12 6.02 -13.54
C ALA A 306 9.88 6.01 -12.63
N TYR A 307 8.70 5.96 -13.24
CA TYR A 307 7.39 5.90 -12.60
C TYR A 307 6.52 4.82 -13.25
N GLY A 308 5.48 4.39 -12.53
CA GLY A 308 4.31 3.80 -13.18
C GLY A 308 3.56 4.86 -14.01
N GLY A 309 2.75 4.45 -14.98
CA GLY A 309 1.97 5.37 -15.81
C GLY A 309 0.74 5.91 -15.07
N THR A 310 0.00 6.86 -15.63
CA THR A 310 -1.27 7.30 -15.04
C THR A 310 -2.27 6.14 -15.03
N PRO A 311 -2.97 5.84 -13.93
CA PRO A 311 -4.01 4.81 -13.91
C PRO A 311 -5.10 5.09 -14.95
N SER A 312 -5.50 4.06 -15.70
CA SER A 312 -6.53 4.16 -16.74
C SER A 312 -7.89 4.55 -16.14
N ASP A 313 -8.69 5.38 -16.85
CA ASP A 313 -9.93 5.92 -16.28
C ASP A 313 -10.96 4.81 -15.92
N ASP A 314 -11.02 3.74 -16.70
CA ASP A 314 -11.87 2.56 -16.46
C ASP A 314 -11.42 1.74 -15.24
N SER A 315 -10.11 1.66 -14.98
CA SER A 315 -9.54 1.05 -13.78
C SER A 315 -9.94 1.88 -12.54
N VAL A 316 -9.90 3.21 -12.65
CA VAL A 316 -10.35 4.14 -11.60
C VAL A 316 -11.85 3.98 -11.30
N VAL A 317 -12.70 3.84 -12.32
CA VAL A 317 -14.14 3.57 -12.14
C VAL A 317 -14.36 2.29 -11.34
N ARG A 318 -13.70 1.19 -11.74
CA ARG A 318 -13.83 -0.12 -11.08
C ARG A 318 -13.37 -0.06 -9.63
N ALA A 319 -12.22 0.54 -9.37
CA ALA A 319 -11.67 0.72 -8.03
C ALA A 319 -12.63 1.48 -7.10
N VAL A 320 -13.19 2.60 -7.56
CA VAL A 320 -14.15 3.39 -6.76
C VAL A 320 -15.42 2.60 -6.47
N ARG A 321 -15.96 1.90 -7.47
CA ARG A 321 -17.17 1.07 -7.29
C ARG A 321 -16.92 -0.07 -6.29
N ASP A 322 -15.75 -0.70 -6.34
CA ASP A 322 -15.36 -1.76 -5.41
C ASP A 322 -15.16 -1.25 -3.98
N LEU A 323 -14.47 -0.12 -3.80
CA LEU A 323 -14.34 0.54 -2.49
C LEU A 323 -15.71 0.78 -1.85
N LYS A 324 -16.67 1.24 -2.65
CA LYS A 324 -18.04 1.50 -2.17
C LYS A 324 -18.82 0.23 -1.90
N ALA A 325 -18.68 -0.79 -2.73
CA ALA A 325 -19.27 -2.10 -2.47
C ALA A 325 -18.75 -2.71 -1.15
N ARG A 326 -17.50 -2.42 -0.79
CA ARG A 326 -16.86 -2.82 0.48
C ARG A 326 -17.23 -1.94 1.68
N GLY A 327 -17.99 -0.86 1.47
CA GLY A 327 -18.47 0.03 2.53
C GLY A 327 -17.56 1.21 2.88
N PHE A 328 -16.49 1.46 2.13
CA PHE A 328 -15.61 2.60 2.39
C PHE A 328 -16.23 3.92 1.94
N SER A 329 -15.90 5.00 2.65
CA SER A 329 -15.99 6.35 2.14
C SER A 329 -14.77 6.67 1.26
N VAL A 330 -14.99 7.27 0.10
CA VAL A 330 -13.96 7.54 -0.90
C VAL A 330 -13.76 9.04 -1.07
N VAL A 331 -12.57 9.50 -0.71
CA VAL A 331 -12.11 10.86 -0.98
C VAL A 331 -11.17 10.79 -2.17
N PHE A 332 -11.62 11.26 -3.33
CA PHE A 332 -10.80 11.27 -4.54
C PHE A 332 -9.67 12.28 -4.41
N TYR A 333 -8.44 11.82 -4.67
CA TYR A 333 -7.22 12.61 -4.49
C TYR A 333 -6.43 12.65 -5.81
N PRO A 334 -6.66 13.67 -6.65
CA PRO A 334 -5.77 14.01 -7.77
C PRO A 334 -4.36 14.37 -7.29
N PHE A 335 -3.35 13.65 -7.79
CA PHE A 335 -1.95 13.85 -7.41
C PHE A 335 -1.07 14.28 -8.59
N LEU A 336 -0.07 15.12 -8.32
CA LEU A 336 0.86 15.59 -9.36
C LEU A 336 2.26 15.04 -9.08
N PHE A 337 2.70 14.07 -9.86
CA PHE A 337 4.09 13.62 -9.87
C PHE A 337 4.96 14.63 -10.63
N MET A 338 6.25 14.73 -10.31
CA MET A 338 7.19 15.56 -11.07
C MET A 338 8.20 14.67 -11.81
N ASP A 339 8.03 14.56 -13.11
CA ASP A 339 8.86 13.73 -13.97
C ASP A 339 9.98 14.55 -14.62
N ILE A 340 10.95 14.95 -13.78
CA ILE A 340 12.14 15.70 -14.16
C ILE A 340 13.36 14.79 -13.99
N ALA A 341 13.85 14.26 -15.11
CA ALA A 341 14.91 13.26 -15.11
C ALA A 341 16.29 13.83 -14.76
N ALA A 342 17.21 12.93 -14.41
CA ALA A 342 18.64 13.25 -14.35
C ALA A 342 19.15 13.73 -15.72
N GLY A 343 20.09 14.68 -15.71
CA GLY A 343 20.66 15.25 -16.93
C GLY A 343 19.76 16.26 -17.67
N ASN A 344 18.65 16.70 -17.05
CA ASN A 344 17.83 17.78 -17.60
C ASN A 344 18.61 19.11 -17.67
N THR A 345 18.19 19.98 -18.58
CA THR A 345 18.76 21.33 -18.77
C THR A 345 17.74 22.42 -18.47
N LEU A 346 16.79 22.14 -17.58
CA LEU A 346 15.77 23.11 -17.19
C LEU A 346 16.39 24.09 -16.18
N PRO A 347 16.26 25.42 -16.38
CA PRO A 347 16.68 26.39 -15.37
C PRO A 347 15.96 26.16 -14.04
N ASP A 348 16.70 26.07 -12.93
CA ASP A 348 16.13 25.92 -11.60
C ASP A 348 15.67 27.28 -11.06
N PRO A 349 14.35 27.51 -10.89
CA PRO A 349 13.84 28.80 -10.42
C PRO A 349 14.32 29.15 -9.02
N TRP A 350 14.75 28.17 -8.21
CA TRP A 350 15.17 28.37 -6.82
C TRP A 350 16.65 28.66 -6.65
N THR A 351 17.49 28.33 -7.63
CA THR A 351 18.95 28.42 -7.48
C THR A 351 19.63 29.15 -8.64
N GLY A 352 18.94 29.35 -9.77
CA GLY A 352 19.53 29.87 -11.00
C GLY A 352 20.43 28.87 -11.74
N ASN A 353 20.54 27.64 -11.26
CA ASN A 353 21.32 26.59 -11.91
C ASN A 353 20.70 26.21 -13.27
N THR A 354 21.51 25.66 -14.16
CA THR A 354 21.09 25.24 -15.51
C THR A 354 20.32 23.92 -15.56
N ALA A 355 20.13 23.26 -14.41
CA ALA A 355 19.41 22.01 -14.28
C ALA A 355 18.55 22.03 -13.02
N GLN A 356 17.33 21.52 -13.15
CA GLN A 356 16.42 21.33 -12.03
C GLN A 356 16.75 20.05 -11.25
N PRO A 357 16.41 20.00 -9.95
CA PRO A 357 16.54 18.78 -9.16
C PRO A 357 15.79 17.61 -9.81
N VAL A 358 16.35 16.42 -9.65
CA VAL A 358 15.78 15.18 -10.19
C VAL A 358 14.58 14.73 -9.36
N TYR A 359 13.45 14.42 -10.01
CA TYR A 359 12.20 13.96 -9.39
C TYR A 359 11.77 14.75 -8.15
N PRO A 360 11.67 16.09 -8.25
CA PRO A 360 11.46 16.93 -7.08
C PRO A 360 10.03 16.78 -6.54
N TRP A 361 9.84 17.18 -5.29
CA TRP A 361 8.50 17.33 -4.75
C TRP A 361 7.73 18.47 -5.45
N ARG A 362 6.46 18.22 -5.83
CA ARG A 362 5.58 19.16 -6.56
C ARG A 362 5.40 20.51 -5.88
N GLY A 363 5.49 20.58 -4.56
CA GLY A 363 5.39 21.84 -3.83
C GLY A 363 6.55 22.80 -4.07
N ARG A 364 7.55 22.39 -4.85
CA ARG A 364 8.60 23.27 -5.39
C ARG A 364 8.20 24.01 -6.67
N ILE A 365 7.05 23.72 -7.28
CA ILE A 365 6.55 24.52 -8.41
C ILE A 365 6.32 25.96 -7.92
N THR A 366 6.85 26.95 -8.64
CA THR A 366 6.86 28.36 -8.24
C THR A 366 6.94 29.29 -9.46
N CYS A 367 6.87 30.60 -9.26
CA CYS A 367 7.24 31.57 -10.29
C CYS A 367 8.75 31.52 -10.60
N ASP A 368 9.15 32.03 -11.76
CA ASP A 368 10.51 32.06 -12.26
C ASP A 368 10.93 33.50 -12.60
N PRO A 369 12.01 34.02 -11.99
CA PRO A 369 12.74 33.45 -10.85
C PRO A 369 11.87 33.34 -9.58
N ALA A 370 12.22 32.41 -8.70
CA ALA A 370 11.46 32.14 -7.47
C ALA A 370 11.60 33.27 -6.42
N PRO A 371 10.68 33.35 -5.42
CA PRO A 371 10.80 34.31 -4.33
C PRO A 371 12.18 34.25 -3.67
N GLY A 372 12.80 35.41 -3.50
CA GLY A 372 14.14 35.54 -2.91
C GLY A 372 15.30 35.42 -3.91
N GLN A 373 15.05 35.08 -5.17
CA GLN A 373 16.07 35.09 -6.21
C GLN A 373 16.22 36.46 -6.89
N PRO A 374 17.42 36.80 -7.40
CA PRO A 374 17.63 37.99 -8.21
C PRO A 374 16.66 38.03 -9.40
N GLY A 375 15.96 39.15 -9.57
CA GLY A 375 14.99 39.32 -10.66
C GLY A 375 13.67 38.55 -10.47
N THR A 376 13.39 38.04 -9.27
CA THR A 376 12.11 37.39 -8.93
C THR A 376 10.90 38.19 -9.41
N VAL A 377 9.91 37.47 -9.94
CA VAL A 377 8.62 38.06 -10.31
C VAL A 377 7.62 38.07 -9.15
N ASP A 378 7.92 37.43 -8.02
CA ASP A 378 7.13 37.54 -6.78
C ASP A 378 6.92 39.01 -6.38
N LYS A 379 5.69 39.33 -5.96
CA LYS A 379 5.18 40.69 -5.67
C LYS A 379 5.14 41.62 -6.88
N THR A 380 5.12 41.09 -8.09
CA THR A 380 4.98 41.87 -9.34
C THR A 380 3.85 41.32 -10.21
N GLY A 381 3.24 42.16 -11.04
CA GLY A 381 2.17 41.74 -11.95
C GLY A 381 2.57 40.64 -12.96
N ALA A 382 3.86 40.43 -13.19
CA ALA A 382 4.35 39.34 -14.04
C ALA A 382 4.08 37.95 -13.44
N ALA A 383 3.98 37.84 -12.10
CA ALA A 383 3.63 36.60 -11.43
C ALA A 383 2.24 36.08 -11.85
N THR A 384 1.26 36.97 -12.02
CA THR A 384 -0.10 36.59 -12.46
C THR A 384 -0.08 35.82 -13.77
N GLY A 385 0.76 36.25 -14.73
CA GLY A 385 0.89 35.58 -16.03
C GLY A 385 1.44 34.17 -15.91
N GLN A 386 2.49 33.97 -15.13
CA GLN A 386 3.10 32.64 -14.93
C GLN A 386 2.17 31.69 -14.17
N ILE A 387 1.50 32.18 -13.11
CA ILE A 387 0.55 31.39 -12.34
C ILE A 387 -0.67 31.03 -13.19
N SER A 388 -1.20 31.98 -13.96
CA SER A 388 -2.30 31.72 -14.89
C SER A 388 -1.92 30.74 -15.98
N GLY A 389 -0.66 30.76 -16.45
CA GLY A 389 -0.13 29.78 -17.39
C GLY A 389 -0.17 28.35 -16.85
N PHE A 390 0.23 28.14 -15.59
CA PHE A 390 0.16 26.83 -14.93
C PHE A 390 -1.28 26.31 -14.81
N PHE A 391 -2.19 27.17 -14.36
CA PHE A 391 -3.61 26.80 -14.27
C PHE A 391 -4.26 26.65 -15.64
N GLY A 392 -3.77 27.37 -16.65
CA GLY A 392 -4.29 27.37 -18.01
C GLY A 392 -5.63 28.10 -18.14
N SER A 393 -6.36 27.80 -19.21
CA SER A 393 -7.61 28.47 -19.62
C SER A 393 -8.78 27.50 -19.88
N VAL A 394 -8.58 26.18 -19.72
CA VAL A 394 -9.67 25.19 -19.86
C VAL A 394 -10.87 25.52 -18.99
N THR A 395 -12.07 25.38 -19.54
CA THR A 395 -13.35 25.60 -18.84
C THR A 395 -14.12 24.30 -18.65
N ARG A 396 -15.05 24.29 -17.68
CA ARG A 396 -15.86 23.11 -17.35
C ARG A 396 -16.73 22.58 -18.49
N SER A 397 -17.11 23.41 -19.46
CA SER A 397 -17.96 23.03 -20.59
C SER A 397 -17.19 22.37 -21.73
N GLN A 398 -15.86 22.51 -21.73
CA GLN A 398 -14.98 21.92 -22.74
C GLN A 398 -14.58 20.48 -22.43
N ILE A 399 -14.96 19.95 -21.25
CA ILE A 399 -14.73 18.57 -20.86
C ILE A 399 -16.07 17.92 -20.52
N SER A 400 -16.37 16.83 -21.23
CA SER A 400 -17.47 15.92 -20.89
C SER A 400 -16.91 14.52 -20.69
N VAL A 401 -17.32 13.87 -19.61
CA VAL A 401 -16.96 12.49 -19.29
C VAL A 401 -18.25 11.72 -19.01
N SER A 402 -18.38 10.53 -19.57
CA SER A 402 -19.44 9.58 -19.26
C SER A 402 -18.85 8.21 -18.93
N VAL A 403 -19.55 7.47 -18.06
CA VAL A 403 -19.21 6.11 -17.66
C VAL A 403 -20.35 5.21 -18.08
N ASN A 404 -20.06 4.09 -18.74
CA ASN A 404 -21.04 3.03 -18.97
C ASN A 404 -21.21 2.21 -17.69
N GLY A 405 -22.41 2.22 -17.10
CA GLY A 405 -22.67 1.52 -15.83
C GLY A 405 -22.52 -0.01 -15.88
N SER A 406 -22.62 -0.61 -17.07
CA SER A 406 -22.49 -2.06 -17.26
C SER A 406 -21.06 -2.49 -17.56
N THR A 407 -20.34 -1.74 -18.40
CA THR A 407 -18.98 -2.12 -18.85
C THR A 407 -17.86 -1.40 -18.11
N ASN A 408 -18.16 -0.33 -17.36
CA ASN A 408 -17.19 0.63 -16.80
C ASN A 408 -16.43 1.47 -17.83
N ASP A 409 -16.73 1.35 -19.12
CA ASP A 409 -16.07 2.12 -20.16
C ASP A 409 -16.24 3.62 -19.94
N VAL A 410 -15.12 4.33 -20.03
CA VAL A 410 -15.10 5.79 -19.93
C VAL A 410 -14.99 6.39 -21.31
N THR A 411 -15.90 7.32 -21.62
CA THR A 411 -15.82 8.17 -22.81
C THR A 411 -15.57 9.60 -22.39
N THR A 412 -14.54 10.23 -22.94
CA THR A 412 -14.20 11.63 -22.69
C THR A 412 -14.17 12.39 -24.00
N SER A 413 -14.83 13.54 -24.05
CA SER A 413 -14.68 14.53 -25.12
C SER A 413 -14.01 15.80 -24.58
N TYR A 414 -13.10 16.33 -25.38
CA TYR A 414 -12.36 17.56 -25.07
C TYR A 414 -12.40 18.50 -26.27
N SER A 415 -12.89 19.72 -26.05
CA SER A 415 -12.96 20.79 -27.07
C SER A 415 -12.25 22.07 -26.64
N GLY A 416 -11.40 21.98 -25.60
CA GLY A 416 -10.64 23.11 -25.10
C GLY A 416 -9.34 23.39 -25.86
N PRO A 417 -8.57 24.40 -25.42
CA PRO A 417 -7.28 24.75 -26.01
C PRO A 417 -6.28 23.59 -26.00
N SER A 418 -5.31 23.62 -26.90
CA SER A 418 -4.21 22.63 -26.93
C SER A 418 -3.17 22.92 -25.84
N GLU A 419 -3.59 22.83 -24.58
CA GLU A 419 -2.77 23.04 -23.38
C GLU A 419 -2.77 21.81 -22.47
N TRP A 420 -1.67 21.65 -21.72
CA TRP A 420 -1.53 20.65 -20.65
C TRP A 420 -1.39 21.41 -19.33
N SER A 421 -2.52 21.79 -18.76
CA SER A 421 -2.59 22.68 -17.61
C SER A 421 -3.17 21.98 -16.37
N PHE A 422 -2.90 22.54 -15.20
CA PHE A 422 -3.42 22.01 -13.94
C PHE A 422 -4.96 22.02 -13.90
N ARG A 423 -5.61 23.02 -14.50
CA ARG A 423 -7.08 23.04 -14.55
C ARG A 423 -7.65 21.95 -15.45
N ARG A 424 -7.00 21.63 -16.56
CA ARG A 424 -7.40 20.49 -17.41
C ARG A 424 -7.37 19.17 -16.64
N PHE A 425 -6.29 18.96 -15.89
CA PHE A 425 -6.12 17.82 -15.00
C PHE A 425 -7.25 17.70 -13.97
N ILE A 426 -7.48 18.76 -13.18
CA ILE A 426 -8.50 18.76 -12.12
C ILE A 426 -9.91 18.62 -12.70
N LEU A 427 -10.23 19.31 -13.79
CA LEU A 427 -11.55 19.23 -14.41
C LEU A 427 -11.82 17.85 -15.01
N HIS A 428 -10.82 17.16 -15.57
CA HIS A 428 -10.97 15.77 -16.01
C HIS A 428 -11.43 14.88 -14.87
N TYR A 429 -10.70 14.86 -13.76
CA TYR A 429 -11.06 14.00 -12.64
C TYR A 429 -12.33 14.42 -11.90
N ALA A 430 -12.62 15.72 -11.80
CA ALA A 430 -13.91 16.17 -11.26
C ALA A 430 -15.08 15.66 -12.13
N LYS A 431 -14.93 15.67 -13.46
CA LYS A 431 -15.94 15.15 -14.39
C LYS A 431 -16.04 13.63 -14.33
N LEU A 432 -14.92 12.92 -14.20
CA LEU A 432 -14.90 11.47 -14.00
C LEU A 432 -15.62 11.09 -12.69
N CYS A 433 -15.30 11.75 -11.58
CA CYS A 433 -15.97 11.53 -10.28
C CYS A 433 -17.48 11.76 -10.38
N ASN A 434 -17.89 12.86 -11.05
CA ASN A 434 -19.31 13.14 -11.27
C ASN A 434 -19.98 12.06 -12.14
N ALA A 435 -19.30 11.57 -13.18
CA ALA A 435 -19.82 10.50 -14.03
C ALA A 435 -19.92 9.15 -13.29
N ILE A 436 -18.96 8.83 -12.42
CA ILE A 436 -19.02 7.68 -11.53
C ILE A 436 -20.23 7.79 -10.59
N ASN A 437 -20.43 8.94 -9.95
CA ASN A 437 -21.61 9.19 -9.10
C ASN A 437 -22.94 9.07 -9.88
N GLY A 438 -22.93 9.32 -11.19
CA GLY A 438 -24.10 9.14 -12.05
C GLY A 438 -24.50 7.68 -12.27
N VAL A 439 -23.55 6.74 -12.23
CA VAL A 439 -23.81 5.29 -12.39
C VAL A 439 -23.80 4.53 -11.06
N ALA A 440 -23.16 5.09 -10.03
CA ALA A 440 -23.11 4.57 -8.67
C ALA A 440 -23.33 5.75 -7.70
N PRO A 441 -24.59 6.03 -7.31
CA PRO A 441 -24.90 7.17 -6.45
C PRO A 441 -24.08 7.19 -5.15
N ASN A 442 -23.63 8.38 -4.77
CA ASN A 442 -22.79 8.62 -3.60
C ASN A 442 -21.44 7.88 -3.61
N ALA A 443 -20.91 7.48 -4.77
CA ALA A 443 -19.68 6.70 -4.85
C ALA A 443 -18.40 7.46 -4.48
N ILE A 444 -18.39 8.78 -4.64
CA ILE A 444 -17.32 9.69 -4.21
C ILE A 444 -17.91 10.64 -3.16
N ASP A 445 -17.31 10.66 -1.97
CA ASP A 445 -17.75 11.48 -0.82
C ASP A 445 -16.96 12.78 -0.67
N GLY A 446 -15.74 12.83 -1.23
CA GLY A 446 -14.89 14.02 -1.18
C GLY A 446 -13.97 14.13 -2.39
N PHE A 447 -13.48 15.34 -2.65
CA PHE A 447 -12.53 15.61 -3.73
C PHE A 447 -11.47 16.61 -3.27
N ILE A 448 -10.20 16.21 -3.29
CA ILE A 448 -9.08 17.07 -2.91
C ILE A 448 -8.63 17.89 -4.13
N ILE A 449 -8.36 19.18 -3.93
CA ILE A 449 -7.84 20.07 -4.99
C ILE A 449 -6.54 20.69 -4.51
N GLY A 450 -5.49 20.63 -5.35
CA GLY A 450 -4.28 21.42 -5.13
C GLY A 450 -3.45 21.03 -3.91
N SER A 451 -3.43 19.75 -3.54
CA SER A 451 -2.64 19.29 -2.39
C SER A 451 -1.14 19.57 -2.60
N GLU A 452 -0.52 20.10 -1.54
CA GLU A 452 0.93 20.31 -1.43
C GLU A 452 1.54 21.22 -2.52
N LEU A 453 0.78 22.10 -3.16
CA LEU A 453 1.30 23.11 -4.10
C LEU A 453 1.86 24.35 -3.35
N ARG A 454 2.66 24.14 -2.30
CA ARG A 454 3.05 25.24 -1.40
C ARG A 454 3.75 26.41 -2.11
N GLY A 455 4.62 26.11 -3.08
CA GLY A 455 5.43 27.10 -3.78
C GLY A 455 4.53 28.07 -4.54
N ILE A 456 3.61 27.55 -5.35
CA ILE A 456 2.69 28.36 -6.15
C ILE A 456 1.72 29.16 -5.28
N CYS A 457 1.22 28.57 -4.17
CA CYS A 457 0.32 29.26 -3.24
C CYS A 457 1.01 30.38 -2.44
N ALA A 458 2.35 30.38 -2.38
CA ALA A 458 3.13 31.42 -1.71
C ALA A 458 3.54 32.57 -2.64
N VAL A 459 3.37 32.42 -3.96
CA VAL A 459 3.67 33.47 -4.95
C VAL A 459 2.63 34.59 -4.85
N ARG A 460 3.10 35.83 -4.91
CA ARG A 460 2.27 37.03 -4.94
C ARG A 460 2.46 37.80 -6.23
N ASP A 461 1.43 38.51 -6.66
CA ASP A 461 1.54 39.48 -7.76
C ASP A 461 1.53 40.95 -7.28
N SER A 462 1.37 41.15 -5.97
CA SER A 462 1.45 42.44 -5.29
C SER A 462 1.88 42.25 -3.83
N GLY A 463 1.79 43.28 -2.99
CA GLY A 463 2.09 43.14 -1.56
C GLY A 463 1.12 42.22 -0.80
N THR A 464 -0.11 42.05 -1.28
CA THR A 464 -1.21 41.44 -0.52
C THR A 464 -2.05 40.42 -1.30
N HIS A 465 -1.80 40.22 -2.59
CA HIS A 465 -2.59 39.31 -3.43
C HIS A 465 -1.76 38.11 -3.90
N PHE A 466 -2.37 36.93 -3.83
CA PHE A 466 -1.78 35.63 -4.14
C PHE A 466 -2.54 35.01 -5.31
N PRO A 467 -2.09 35.14 -6.57
CA PRO A 467 -2.88 34.78 -7.75
C PRO A 467 -3.29 33.30 -7.87
N ALA A 468 -2.77 32.42 -7.00
CA ALA A 468 -3.13 31.00 -6.95
C ALA A 468 -4.23 30.66 -5.91
N VAL A 469 -4.57 31.59 -5.02
CA VAL A 469 -5.54 31.44 -3.92
C VAL A 469 -6.69 32.40 -4.15
#